data_AF-A0A4Q0XF01-F1
#
_entry.id   AF-A0A4Q0XF01-F1
#
_cell.length_a   1.000
_cell.length_b   1.000
_cell.length_c   1.000
_cell.angle_alpha   90.00
_cell.angle_beta   90.00
_cell.angle_gamma   90.00
#
_symmetry.space_group_name_H-M   'P 1'
#
loop_
_entity.id
_entity.type
_entity.pdbx_description
1 polymer ?
#
loop_
_entity_poly.entity_id
_entity_poly.type
_entity_poly.pdbx_seq_one_letter_code
_entity_poly.pdbx_strand_id
1 'polypeptide(L)'
;MFVNCSGQGKLDFENYPFPTLISKNMVRKSRAVFKFTPDPSIIKDAKKKDRILTHRNKTYLYTGGIDVDAGYRVIDSTGVPSSKIRDVSFIHTSGCRPYSYGLQACNATSTILMEQFKKDLKLNHPKKEMSLEEITKIYDSNDNL
;
A
#
# COMPACT_ATOMS: atom_id res chain seq x y z
N MET A 1 4.10 -26.76 -11.27
CA MET A 1 4.04 -25.29 -11.13
C MET A 1 4.86 -24.91 -9.91
N PHE A 2 6.04 -24.30 -10.11
CA PHE A 2 6.89 -23.81 -9.01
C PHE A 2 6.53 -22.35 -8.77
N VAL A 3 5.93 -22.05 -7.62
CA VAL A 3 5.72 -20.67 -7.17
C VAL A 3 6.91 -20.33 -6.28
N ASN A 4 7.82 -19.50 -6.77
CA ASN A 4 8.93 -19.01 -5.96
C ASN A 4 8.39 -17.93 -5.01
N CYS A 5 8.26 -18.28 -3.73
CA CYS A 5 7.84 -17.39 -2.65
C CYS A 5 9.03 -16.73 -1.93
N SER A 6 10.18 -16.53 -2.60
CA SER A 6 11.39 -15.99 -1.96
C SER A 6 11.27 -14.53 -1.50
N GLY A 7 10.11 -13.90 -1.66
CA GLY A 7 9.92 -12.47 -1.49
C GLY A 7 10.66 -11.69 -2.59
N GLN A 8 10.03 -10.66 -3.15
CA GLN A 8 10.79 -9.74 -3.98
C GLN A 8 11.64 -8.85 -3.07
N GLY A 9 12.89 -8.59 -3.47
CA GLY A 9 13.78 -7.65 -2.78
C GLY A 9 13.11 -6.28 -2.63
N LYS A 10 13.60 -5.44 -1.71
CA LYS A 10 13.04 -4.09 -1.51
C LYS A 10 13.14 -3.31 -2.83
N LEU A 11 12.01 -3.16 -3.52
CA LEU A 11 11.91 -2.41 -4.76
C LEU A 11 11.80 -0.93 -4.39
N ASP A 12 12.75 -0.12 -4.82
CA ASP A 12 12.62 1.33 -4.70
C ASP A 12 11.64 1.86 -5.75
N PHE A 13 11.07 3.03 -5.48
CA PHE A 13 10.04 3.63 -6.31
C PHE A 13 10.53 3.86 -7.75
N GLU A 14 11.78 4.31 -7.86
CA GLU A 14 12.48 4.59 -9.11
C GLU A 14 12.74 3.31 -9.93
N ASN A 15 12.76 2.15 -9.26
CA ASN A 15 13.00 0.84 -9.88
C ASN A 15 11.71 0.09 -10.19
N TYR A 16 10.53 0.70 -10.02
CA TYR A 16 9.26 0.02 -10.27
C TYR A 16 9.13 -0.43 -11.73
N PRO A 17 8.73 -1.68 -12.02
CA PRO A 17 8.82 -2.28 -13.37
C PRO A 17 7.91 -1.65 -14.43
N PHE A 18 7.08 -0.68 -14.04
CA PHE A 18 6.21 0.08 -14.93
C PHE A 18 6.60 1.56 -14.93
N PRO A 19 7.71 1.94 -15.58
CA PRO A 19 8.26 3.30 -15.53
C PRO A 19 7.30 4.36 -16.10
N THR A 20 6.38 3.96 -16.98
CA THR A 20 5.33 4.85 -17.52
C THR A 20 4.33 5.29 -16.46
N LEU A 21 4.08 4.47 -15.43
CA LEU A 21 3.22 4.88 -14.32
C LEU A 21 3.90 5.95 -13.46
N ILE A 22 5.22 5.82 -13.27
CA ILE A 22 6.02 6.83 -12.56
C ILE A 22 6.03 8.14 -13.36
N SER A 23 6.44 8.09 -14.63
CA SER A 23 6.61 9.31 -15.45
C SER A 23 5.31 10.05 -15.72
N LYS A 24 4.17 9.35 -15.73
CA LYS A 24 2.83 9.96 -15.83
C LYS A 24 2.21 10.32 -14.48
N ASN A 25 2.95 10.24 -13.38
CA ASN A 25 2.48 10.56 -12.03
C ASN A 25 1.25 9.74 -11.58
N MET A 26 1.07 8.54 -12.15
CA MET A 26 -0.04 7.62 -11.87
C MET A 26 0.18 6.76 -10.62
N VAL A 27 1.39 6.82 -10.04
CA VAL A 27 1.78 6.19 -8.78
C VAL A 27 2.52 7.20 -7.91
N ARG A 28 2.59 6.95 -6.60
CA ARG A 28 3.47 7.68 -5.67
C ARG A 28 4.28 6.74 -4.79
N LYS A 29 5.30 7.28 -4.11
CA LYS A 29 6.08 6.54 -3.10
C LYS A 29 5.18 5.99 -1.99
N SER A 30 5.32 4.71 -1.68
CA SER A 30 4.61 4.08 -0.57
C SER A 30 4.98 4.75 0.75
N ARG A 31 3.99 4.98 1.62
CA ARG A 31 4.26 5.74 2.84
C ARG A 31 3.40 5.32 4.01
N ALA A 32 3.98 5.44 5.21
CA ALA A 32 3.29 5.35 6.49
C ALA A 32 3.36 6.72 7.19
N VAL A 33 2.23 7.21 7.69
CA VAL A 33 2.19 8.50 8.39
C VAL A 33 2.76 8.37 9.80
N PHE A 34 3.59 9.32 10.22
CA PHE A 34 3.98 9.39 11.63
C PHE A 34 2.85 9.99 12.47
N LYS A 35 2.59 9.42 13.64
CA LYS A 35 1.61 9.97 14.60
C LYS A 35 2.02 11.35 15.12
N PHE A 36 3.32 11.54 15.32
CA PHE A 36 3.94 12.80 15.74
C PHE A 36 5.13 13.08 14.82
N THR A 37 5.44 14.35 14.58
CA THR A 37 6.65 14.72 13.83
C THR A 37 7.86 14.07 14.51
N PRO A 38 8.59 13.15 13.84
CA PRO A 38 9.70 12.46 14.46
C PRO A 38 10.83 13.46 14.71
N ASP A 39 11.44 13.41 15.88
CA ASP A 39 12.64 14.18 16.15
C ASP A 39 13.78 13.66 15.24
N PRO A 40 14.39 14.53 14.40
CA PRO A 40 15.50 14.16 13.53
C PRO A 40 16.68 13.50 14.26
N SER A 41 16.84 13.77 15.56
CA SER A 41 17.90 13.20 16.41
C SER A 41 17.70 11.70 16.71
N ILE A 42 16.45 11.22 16.67
CA ILE A 42 16.09 9.82 16.92
C ILE A 42 16.47 8.95 15.71
N ILE A 43 16.56 9.56 14.52
CA ILE A 43 16.92 8.88 13.27
C ILE A 43 18.44 8.85 13.13
N LYS A 44 19.07 8.01 13.96
CA LYS A 44 20.54 7.86 14.03
C LYS A 44 21.14 7.18 12.80
N ASP A 45 20.34 6.45 12.04
CA ASP A 45 20.78 5.75 10.84
C ASP A 45 20.56 6.63 9.60
N ALA A 46 21.65 7.03 8.94
CA ALA A 46 21.60 7.85 7.73
C ALA A 46 20.73 7.21 6.63
N LYS A 47 20.72 5.87 6.53
CA LYS A 47 19.86 5.15 5.58
C LYS A 47 18.37 5.25 5.90
N LYS A 48 18.00 5.64 7.12
CA LYS A 48 16.60 5.91 7.52
C LYS A 48 16.19 7.36 7.27
N LYS A 49 17.14 8.32 7.20
CA LYS A 49 16.83 9.73 6.89
C LYS A 49 16.31 9.90 5.47
N ASP A 50 16.89 9.20 4.51
CA ASP A 50 16.45 9.22 3.09
C ASP A 50 15.06 8.60 2.89
N ARG A 51 14.54 7.90 3.91
CA ARG A 51 13.19 7.34 3.93
C ARG A 51 12.18 8.29 4.59
N ILE A 52 12.58 9.45 5.10
CA ILE A 52 11.63 10.43 5.64
C ILE A 52 11.11 11.30 4.50
N LEU A 53 9.79 11.32 4.33
CA LEU A 53 9.11 12.16 3.35
C LEU A 53 8.31 13.24 4.07
N THR A 54 8.38 14.48 3.59
CA THR A 54 7.55 15.58 4.10
C THR A 54 6.59 16.04 3.02
N HIS A 55 5.29 16.08 3.34
CA HIS A 55 4.26 16.54 2.41
C HIS A 55 3.08 17.15 3.17
N ARG A 56 2.61 18.35 2.77
CA ARG A 56 1.47 19.05 3.39
C ARG A 56 1.55 19.09 4.93
N ASN A 57 2.70 19.50 5.48
CA ASN A 57 2.99 19.57 6.92
C ASN A 57 2.85 18.23 7.68
N LYS A 58 2.83 17.10 6.98
CA LYS A 58 2.88 15.77 7.58
C LYS A 58 4.20 15.09 7.21
N THR A 59 4.73 14.36 8.18
CA THR A 59 5.92 13.53 7.99
C THR A 59 5.49 12.08 7.77
N TYR A 60 6.17 11.41 6.86
CA TYR A 60 5.91 10.03 6.51
C TYR A 60 7.21 9.22 6.46
N LEU A 61 7.10 7.93 6.71
CA LEU A 61 8.14 6.94 6.46
C LEU A 61 7.89 6.29 5.10
N TYR A 62 8.88 6.36 4.21
CA TYR A 62 8.92 5.64 2.95
C TYR A 62 9.10 4.15 3.20
N THR A 63 8.12 3.36 2.75
CA THR A 63 8.06 1.91 3.03
C THR A 63 8.51 1.05 1.86
N GLY A 64 9.08 1.62 0.80
CA GLY A 64 9.53 0.88 -0.39
C GLY A 64 8.42 0.68 -1.43
N GLY A 65 8.73 0.81 -2.71
CA GLY A 65 7.80 0.65 -3.83
C GLY A 65 6.77 1.77 -3.96
N ILE A 66 5.63 1.42 -4.53
CA ILE A 66 4.50 2.33 -4.80
C ILE A 66 3.43 2.24 -3.71
N ASP A 67 2.66 3.32 -3.56
CA ASP A 67 1.58 3.38 -2.58
C ASP A 67 0.29 2.74 -3.07
N VAL A 68 -0.35 1.98 -2.18
CA VAL A 68 -1.66 1.38 -2.38
C VAL A 68 -2.55 1.70 -1.19
N ASP A 69 -3.86 1.73 -1.38
CA ASP A 69 -4.79 1.74 -0.26
C ASP A 69 -5.06 0.33 0.28
N ALA A 70 -5.93 0.26 1.30
CA ALA A 70 -6.27 -1.01 1.95
C ALA A 70 -7.11 -1.95 1.09
N GLY A 71 -7.69 -1.46 -0.03
CA GLY A 71 -8.33 -2.25 -1.07
C GLY A 71 -7.41 -2.55 -2.27
N TYR A 72 -6.10 -2.39 -2.07
CA TYR A 72 -5.02 -2.64 -3.03
C TYR A 72 -5.06 -1.75 -4.28
N ARG A 73 -5.80 -0.63 -4.27
CA ARG A 73 -5.80 0.31 -5.39
C ARG A 73 -4.53 1.12 -5.35
N VAL A 74 -3.89 1.26 -6.51
CA VAL A 74 -2.72 2.11 -6.65
C VAL A 74 -3.11 3.57 -6.42
N ILE A 75 -2.28 4.29 -5.66
CA ILE A 75 -2.51 5.70 -5.34
C ILE A 75 -1.62 6.59 -6.19
N ASP A 76 -2.23 7.56 -6.87
CA ASP A 76 -1.49 8.51 -7.71
C ASP A 76 -0.75 9.59 -6.87
N SER A 77 0.01 10.43 -7.57
CA SER A 77 0.73 11.57 -6.97
C SER A 77 -0.15 12.56 -6.21
N THR A 78 -1.43 12.70 -6.59
CA THR A 78 -2.41 13.60 -5.96
C THR A 78 -3.06 12.97 -4.72
N GLY A 79 -2.91 11.66 -4.57
CA GLY A 79 -3.48 10.86 -3.49
C GLY A 79 -4.84 10.27 -3.80
N VAL A 80 -5.23 10.22 -5.07
CA VAL A 80 -6.46 9.58 -5.51
C VAL A 80 -6.20 8.10 -5.82
N PRO A 81 -7.00 7.17 -5.27
CA PRO A 81 -6.94 5.77 -5.65
C PRO A 81 -7.42 5.53 -7.09
N SER A 82 -6.68 4.72 -7.83
CA SER A 82 -7.06 4.29 -9.17
C SER A 82 -8.21 3.28 -9.13
N SER A 83 -9.24 3.49 -9.94
CA SER A 83 -10.31 2.50 -10.14
C SER A 83 -9.90 1.34 -11.07
N LYS A 84 -8.76 1.48 -11.77
CA LYS A 84 -8.35 0.58 -12.85
C LYS A 84 -7.14 -0.29 -12.50
N ILE A 85 -6.28 0.19 -11.61
CA ILE A 85 -4.98 -0.45 -11.31
C ILE A 85 -4.97 -0.86 -9.85
N ARG A 86 -4.66 -2.13 -9.62
CA ARG A 86 -4.50 -2.73 -8.29
C ARG A 86 -3.15 -3.43 -8.20
N ASP A 87 -2.50 -3.36 -7.05
CA ASP A 87 -1.23 -4.02 -6.79
C ASP A 87 -1.31 -4.82 -5.47
N VAL A 88 -1.33 -6.14 -5.61
CA VAL A 88 -1.32 -7.11 -4.50
C VAL A 88 0.08 -7.53 -4.09
N SER A 89 1.10 -7.17 -4.87
CA SER A 89 2.49 -7.53 -4.66
C SER A 89 3.23 -6.56 -3.74
N PHE A 90 2.53 -5.54 -3.22
CA PHE A 90 3.11 -4.49 -2.39
C PHE A 90 3.95 -5.04 -1.23
N ILE A 91 5.13 -4.43 -1.05
CA ILE A 91 6.19 -5.03 -0.24
C ILE A 91 6.05 -4.58 1.22
N HIS A 92 5.91 -5.56 2.13
CA HIS A 92 5.79 -5.34 3.58
C HIS A 92 7.11 -4.96 4.27
N THR A 93 7.93 -4.07 3.70
CA THR A 93 9.32 -3.96 4.14
C THR A 93 9.53 -3.44 5.57
N SER A 94 8.46 -3.02 6.28
CA SER A 94 8.59 -2.36 7.60
C SER A 94 7.50 -2.71 8.64
N GLY A 95 6.55 -3.60 8.36
CA GLY A 95 5.49 -3.97 9.33
C GLY A 95 4.53 -2.83 9.74
N CYS A 96 4.61 -1.67 9.08
CA CYS A 96 3.83 -0.47 9.43
C CYS A 96 2.40 -0.48 8.87
N ARG A 97 1.93 -1.60 8.29
CA ARG A 97 0.56 -1.75 7.75
C ARG A 97 -0.15 -2.90 8.46
N PRO A 98 -1.31 -2.69 9.10
CA PRO A 98 -1.95 -3.73 9.91
C PRO A 98 -2.55 -4.91 9.12
N TYR A 99 -2.81 -4.77 7.82
CA TYR A 99 -3.58 -5.74 6.99
C TYR A 99 -2.69 -6.57 6.06
N SER A 100 -1.53 -6.99 6.57
CA SER A 100 -0.36 -7.24 5.73
C SER A 100 0.52 -8.32 6.34
N TYR A 101 -0.12 -9.43 6.72
CA TYR A 101 0.49 -10.55 7.41
C TYR A 101 1.12 -11.53 6.43
N GLY A 102 2.24 -11.16 5.80
CA GLY A 102 3.29 -12.09 5.29
C GLY A 102 2.93 -13.18 4.26
N LEU A 103 1.64 -13.43 3.97
CA LEU A 103 1.11 -14.39 3.02
C LEU A 103 0.55 -13.59 1.86
N GLN A 104 1.43 -13.23 0.94
CA GLN A 104 1.03 -12.56 -0.29
C GLN A 104 -0.01 -13.45 -1.01
N ALA A 105 -1.20 -12.90 -1.25
CA ALA A 105 -2.34 -13.56 -1.92
C ALA A 105 -3.00 -14.74 -1.18
N CYS A 106 -3.14 -14.68 0.14
CA CYS A 106 -4.08 -15.57 0.85
C CYS A 106 -5.55 -15.30 0.46
N ASN A 107 -6.45 -16.21 0.82
CA ASN A 107 -7.88 -16.07 0.53
C ASN A 107 -8.47 -14.74 1.08
N ALA A 108 -7.98 -14.24 2.22
CA ALA A 108 -8.40 -12.94 2.78
C ALA A 108 -8.01 -11.77 1.85
N THR A 109 -6.76 -11.77 1.36
CA THR A 109 -6.24 -10.76 0.42
C THR A 109 -7.09 -10.74 -0.85
N SER A 110 -7.35 -11.93 -1.42
CA SER A 110 -8.19 -12.08 -2.60
C SER A 110 -9.62 -11.59 -2.37
N THR A 111 -10.20 -11.89 -1.20
CA THR A 111 -11.55 -11.46 -0.83
C THR A 111 -11.65 -9.93 -0.72
N ILE A 112 -10.71 -9.30 -0.01
CA ILE A 112 -10.66 -7.83 0.12
C ILE A 112 -10.55 -7.16 -1.25
N LEU A 113 -9.65 -7.67 -2.11
CA LEU A 113 -9.48 -7.15 -3.46
C LEU A 113 -10.79 -7.24 -4.25
N MET A 114 -11.44 -8.40 -4.21
CA MET A 114 -12.66 -8.64 -4.98
C MET A 114 -13.85 -7.83 -4.48
N GLU A 115 -14.01 -7.67 -3.16
CA GLU A 115 -15.06 -6.84 -2.60
C GLU A 115 -14.82 -5.35 -2.91
N GLN A 116 -13.57 -4.87 -2.85
CA GLN A 116 -13.27 -3.52 -3.31
C GLN A 116 -13.56 -3.36 -4.81
N PHE A 117 -13.20 -4.36 -5.62
CA PHE A 117 -13.45 -4.33 -7.07
C PHE A 117 -14.94 -4.28 -7.40
N LYS A 118 -15.76 -5.10 -6.74
CA LYS A 118 -17.22 -5.05 -6.88
C LYS A 118 -17.79 -3.69 -6.47
N LYS A 119 -17.31 -3.11 -5.37
CA LYS A 119 -17.74 -1.76 -4.92
C LYS A 119 -17.43 -0.72 -5.99
N ASP A 120 -16.21 -0.73 -6.54
CA ASP A 120 -15.80 0.22 -7.58
C ASP A 120 -16.55 0.02 -8.91
N LEU A 121 -17.00 -1.20 -9.24
CA LEU A 121 -17.84 -1.46 -10.42
C LEU A 121 -19.30 -1.03 -10.24
N LYS A 122 -19.87 -1.24 -9.05
CA LYS A 122 -21.25 -0.85 -8.74
C LYS A 122 -21.39 0.67 -8.57
N LEU A 123 -20.32 1.33 -8.17
CA LEU A 123 -20.25 2.78 -8.04
C LEU A 123 -19.63 3.34 -9.32
N ASN A 124 -20.47 3.81 -10.26
CA ASN A 124 -20.01 4.52 -11.47
C ASN A 124 -19.25 5.85 -11.19
N HIS A 125 -18.77 6.12 -9.96
CA HIS A 125 -17.89 7.23 -9.58
C HIS A 125 -17.08 6.90 -8.31
N PRO A 126 -15.85 7.43 -8.15
CA PRO A 126 -14.99 7.09 -7.02
C PRO A 126 -15.38 7.93 -5.80
N LYS A 127 -15.59 7.29 -4.64
CA LYS A 127 -15.22 7.76 -3.29
C LYS A 127 -15.96 6.97 -2.20
N LYS A 128 -15.53 5.73 -1.98
CA LYS A 128 -15.46 5.20 -0.62
C LYS A 128 -14.33 4.18 -0.57
N GLU A 129 -13.21 4.60 0.00
CA GLU A 129 -12.19 3.68 0.48
C GLU A 129 -12.85 2.76 1.52
N MET A 130 -12.56 1.46 1.47
CA MET A 130 -13.00 0.59 2.55
C MET A 130 -12.37 1.08 3.85
N SER A 131 -13.24 1.32 4.84
CA SER A 131 -12.82 1.65 6.18
C SER A 131 -12.07 0.50 6.82
N LEU A 132 -11.27 0.82 7.82
CA LEU A 132 -10.52 -0.14 8.62
C LEU A 132 -11.43 -1.22 9.19
N GLU A 133 -12.60 -0.79 9.66
CA GLU A 133 -13.64 -1.58 10.29
C GLU A 133 -14.31 -2.54 9.30
N GLU A 134 -14.52 -2.09 8.04
CA GLU A 134 -15.02 -2.97 6.98
C GLU A 134 -14.02 -4.08 6.64
N ILE A 135 -12.73 -3.79 6.68
CA ILE A 135 -11.68 -4.78 6.40
C ILE A 135 -11.58 -5.78 7.53
N THR A 136 -11.57 -5.32 8.78
CA THR A 136 -11.57 -6.21 9.96
C THR A 136 -12.76 -7.17 9.95
N LYS A 137 -13.96 -6.69 9.59
CA LYS A 137 -15.14 -7.57 9.46
C LYS A 137 -14.94 -8.71 8.47
N ILE A 138 -14.22 -8.50 7.36
CA ILE A 138 -13.97 -9.57 6.39
C ILE A 138 -13.14 -10.70 7.01
N TYR A 139 -12.21 -10.37 7.90
CA TYR A 139 -11.45 -11.35 8.67
C TYR A 139 -12.35 -12.05 9.69
N ASP A 140 -13.11 -11.30 10.48
CA ASP A 140 -13.93 -11.85 11.58
C ASP A 140 -15.11 -12.71 11.09
N SER A 141 -15.64 -12.45 9.89
CA SER A 141 -16.84 -13.14 9.36
C SER A 141 -16.53 -14.48 8.71
N ASN A 142 -15.27 -14.84 8.57
CA ASN A 142 -14.84 -16.04 7.86
C ASN A 142 -14.00 -16.90 8.81
N ASP A 143 -14.65 -17.82 9.53
CA ASP A 143 -14.02 -18.75 10.48
C ASP A 143 -12.91 -19.66 9.88
N ASN A 144 -12.69 -19.60 8.56
CA ASN A 144 -11.72 -20.40 7.81
C ASN A 144 -10.61 -19.56 7.13
N LEU A 145 -10.40 -18.30 7.55
CA LEU A 145 -9.31 -17.43 7.08
C LEU A 145 -8.15 -17.32 8.07
#